data_AF-A0A804UII7-F1
#
_entry.id   AF-A0A804UII7-F1
#
_cell.length_a   1.000
_cell.length_b   1.000
_cell.length_c   1.000
_cell.angle_alpha   90.00
_cell.angle_beta   90.00
_cell.angle_gamma   90.00
#
_symmetry.space_group_name_H-M   'P 1'
#
loop_
_entity.id
_entity.type
_entity.pdbx_description
1 polymer ?
#
loop_
_entity_poly.entity_id
_entity_poly.type
_entity_poly.pdbx_seq_one_letter_code
_entity_poly.pdbx_strand_id
1 'polypeptide(L)'
;MDAARLRCAAAIATATAVPAARALPIRRHPAFFRVPAAVGLRFSSCRIPVPRRAAAAMSSSAAAQGTEHEADAWYAVPGLSLRDHRFAVPLDHSSPERGDTITVFAREVVAAGKEYISLPYLLYLQGGPGFESPRPTEAGGWLKKACEDHRVVLLDQRGTGLSTPLTPSSLSQIKSPANQVEYLKHFRADNIVKDAEFIRVRLVPDAKPWTVLGQSYGGFCAVTYLSFAPEGLKSVLLTGGLPPLGEPCTADTVYRACFKQVQQQNEKYYKRYPQDIQVVHEVIRYLSESEGGGVLLPSGGRLTPKMLQCLGLSGLGFGGGFERLHYLAGLRGCGILYLSLELKRG
;
A
#
# COMPACT_ATOMS: atom_id res chain seq x y z
N MET A 1 -8.04 24.65 25.84
CA MET A 1 -7.86 24.62 24.37
C MET A 1 -6.41 24.22 24.11
N ASP A 2 -6.13 22.92 24.11
CA ASP A 2 -4.81 22.42 23.70
C ASP A 2 -4.89 22.04 22.22
N ALA A 3 -4.34 22.89 21.36
CA ALA A 3 -4.25 22.63 19.93
C ALA A 3 -3.30 21.46 19.67
N ALA A 4 -3.77 20.46 18.92
CA ALA A 4 -2.95 19.34 18.46
C ALA A 4 -1.69 19.88 17.75
N ARG A 5 -0.50 19.59 18.30
CA ARG A 5 0.77 20.05 17.74
C ARG A 5 1.09 19.26 16.47
N LEU A 6 1.00 19.92 15.31
CA LEU A 6 1.49 19.37 14.05
C LEU A 6 3.02 19.30 14.09
N ARG A 7 3.58 18.09 13.99
CA ARG A 7 5.04 17.90 13.89
C ARG A 7 5.36 17.27 12.54
N CYS A 8 6.06 18.02 11.70
CA CYS A 8 6.58 17.52 10.42
C CYS A 8 7.90 16.80 10.70
N ALA A 9 7.95 15.48 10.48
CA ALA A 9 9.17 14.71 10.65
C ALA A 9 9.95 14.67 9.32
N ALA A 10 10.92 15.57 9.17
CA ALA A 10 11.95 15.43 8.14
C ALA A 10 13.07 14.56 8.70
N ALA A 11 13.05 13.25 8.40
CA ALA A 11 14.23 12.41 8.60
C ALA A 11 15.24 12.71 7.48
N ILE A 12 15.99 13.80 7.62
CA ILE A 12 17.17 14.05 6.81
C ILE A 12 18.31 13.25 7.45
N ALA A 13 18.66 12.12 6.87
CA ALA A 13 19.94 11.48 7.15
C ALA A 13 21.05 12.36 6.55
N THR A 14 21.60 13.27 7.35
CA THR A 14 22.84 13.96 7.01
C THR A 14 24.00 12.98 7.19
N ALA A 15 24.56 12.51 6.08
CA ALA A 15 25.81 11.76 6.10
C ALA A 15 26.96 12.72 6.42
N THR A 16 27.48 12.69 7.65
CA THR A 16 28.77 13.28 7.99
C THR A 16 29.88 12.34 7.55
N ALA A 17 30.82 12.87 6.76
CA ALA A 17 31.98 12.13 6.28
C ALA A 17 32.93 11.83 7.45
N VAL A 18 33.30 10.55 7.62
CA VAL A 18 34.36 10.10 8.52
C VAL A 18 35.55 9.65 7.64
N PRO A 19 36.80 10.04 7.94
CA PRO A 19 37.94 9.75 7.07
C PRO A 19 38.33 8.27 7.12
N ALA A 20 38.86 7.80 5.99
CA ALA A 20 39.22 6.40 5.74
C ALA A 20 40.25 5.86 6.74
N ALA A 21 39.86 4.80 7.47
CA ALA A 21 40.79 3.96 8.23
C ALA A 21 41.13 2.68 7.44
N ARG A 22 42.42 2.34 7.45
CA ARG A 22 43.08 1.23 6.74
C ARG A 22 42.39 -0.13 6.93
N ALA A 23 42.29 -0.88 5.83
CA ALA A 23 41.80 -2.25 5.77
C ALA A 23 42.71 -3.25 6.51
N LEU A 24 42.08 -4.17 7.26
CA LEU A 24 42.69 -5.37 7.84
C LEU A 24 42.12 -6.63 7.13
N PRO A 25 42.88 -7.72 6.99
CA PRO A 25 42.52 -8.84 6.14
C PRO A 25 41.44 -9.74 6.76
N ILE A 26 40.52 -10.19 5.90
CA ILE A 26 39.39 -11.06 6.21
C ILE A 26 39.90 -12.49 6.53
N ARG A 27 39.66 -12.96 7.76
CA ARG A 27 39.79 -14.38 8.11
C ARG A 27 38.58 -15.16 7.60
N ARG A 28 38.84 -16.29 6.93
CA ARG A 28 37.83 -17.20 6.34
C ARG A 28 37.00 -17.88 7.44
N HIS A 29 35.68 -17.80 7.33
CA HIS A 29 34.71 -18.48 8.21
C HIS A 29 34.40 -19.90 7.66
N PRO A 30 34.33 -20.95 8.51
CA PRO A 30 34.12 -22.32 8.05
C PRO A 30 32.64 -22.59 7.83
N ALA A 31 32.11 -22.25 6.65
CA ALA A 31 30.78 -22.68 6.21
C ALA A 31 30.75 -23.20 4.77
N PHE A 32 31.91 -23.29 4.11
CA PHE A 32 32.05 -23.85 2.77
C PHE A 32 32.81 -25.18 2.84
N PHE A 33 32.10 -26.25 3.24
CA PHE A 33 32.50 -27.61 2.91
C PHE A 33 31.51 -28.21 1.91
N ARG A 34 32.08 -28.73 0.82
CA ARG A 34 31.45 -29.51 -0.25
C ARG A 34 30.80 -30.76 0.33
N VAL A 35 29.54 -31.04 -0.01
CA VAL A 35 28.90 -32.34 0.22
C VAL A 35 28.93 -33.13 -1.10
N PRO A 36 29.27 -34.44 -1.12
CA PRO A 36 29.27 -35.25 -2.34
C PRO A 36 27.85 -35.62 -2.79
N ALA A 37 27.72 -35.88 -4.09
CA ALA A 37 26.50 -36.24 -4.78
C ALA A 37 25.95 -37.64 -4.41
N ALA A 38 24.67 -37.81 -4.75
CA ALA A 38 23.88 -39.04 -4.83
C ALA A 38 23.02 -39.41 -3.60
N VAL A 39 21.79 -38.88 -3.57
CA VAL A 39 20.60 -39.61 -3.10
C VAL A 39 19.44 -39.29 -4.03
N GLY A 40 18.92 -40.30 -4.71
CA GLY A 40 17.77 -40.17 -5.60
C GLY A 40 16.48 -39.91 -4.82
N LEU A 41 15.81 -38.80 -5.12
CA LEU A 41 14.48 -38.49 -4.58
C LEU A 41 13.40 -38.95 -5.56
N ARG A 42 12.59 -39.90 -5.10
CA ARG A 42 11.33 -40.30 -5.73
C ARG A 42 10.36 -39.12 -5.69
N PHE A 43 9.82 -38.73 -6.84
CA PHE A 43 8.71 -37.78 -6.92
C PHE A 43 7.41 -38.48 -6.56
N SER A 44 6.90 -38.25 -5.35
CA SER A 44 5.50 -38.50 -5.01
C SER A 44 4.69 -37.26 -5.43
N SER A 45 3.75 -37.44 -6.35
CA SER A 45 2.86 -36.39 -6.83
C SER A 45 1.91 -35.94 -5.71
N CYS A 46 2.26 -34.88 -4.98
CA CYS A 46 1.31 -34.18 -4.13
C CYS A 46 0.47 -33.26 -5.00
N ARG A 47 -0.78 -33.65 -5.26
CA ARG A 47 -1.78 -32.81 -5.93
C ARG A 47 -2.06 -31.59 -5.06
N ILE A 48 -1.75 -30.40 -5.59
CA ILE A 48 -2.16 -29.11 -5.02
C ILE A 48 -3.70 -29.03 -5.13
N PRO A 49 -4.45 -28.76 -4.04
CA PRO A 49 -5.88 -28.54 -4.13
C PRO A 49 -6.17 -27.26 -4.91
N VAL A 50 -6.91 -27.39 -6.01
CA VAL A 50 -7.47 -26.26 -6.76
C VAL A 50 -8.48 -25.53 -5.87
N PRO A 51 -8.45 -24.19 -5.74
CA PRO A 51 -9.48 -23.47 -5.00
C PRO A 51 -10.82 -23.63 -5.73
N ARG A 52 -11.81 -24.19 -5.03
CA ARG A 52 -13.20 -24.23 -5.49
C ARG A 52 -13.68 -22.79 -5.71
N ARG A 53 -14.20 -22.52 -6.92
CA ARG A 53 -14.99 -21.33 -7.24
C ARG A 53 -16.02 -21.11 -6.12
N ALA A 54 -15.85 -20.06 -5.33
CA ALA A 54 -16.91 -19.56 -4.49
C ALA A 54 -17.99 -19.00 -5.42
N ALA A 55 -19.09 -19.74 -5.56
CA ALA A 55 -20.29 -19.23 -6.19
C ALA A 55 -20.78 -18.04 -5.36
N ALA A 56 -21.01 -16.91 -6.01
CA ALA A 56 -21.69 -15.77 -5.44
C ALA A 56 -23.12 -16.19 -5.06
N ALA A 57 -23.34 -16.51 -3.79
CA ALA A 57 -24.66 -16.64 -3.24
C ALA A 57 -25.14 -15.22 -2.88
N MET A 58 -25.99 -14.66 -3.72
CA MET A 58 -26.85 -13.56 -3.31
C MET A 58 -27.81 -14.11 -2.25
N SER A 59 -27.66 -13.67 -1.01
CA SER A 59 -28.67 -13.87 0.03
C SER A 59 -29.30 -12.53 0.33
N SER A 60 -30.57 -12.39 -0.03
CA SER A 60 -31.45 -11.31 0.36
C SER A 60 -31.99 -11.55 1.77
N SER A 61 -31.92 -10.49 2.59
CA SER A 61 -32.68 -10.20 3.80
C SER A 61 -32.76 -11.26 4.90
N ALA A 62 -31.98 -11.05 5.95
CA ALA A 62 -32.50 -10.98 7.30
C ALA A 62 -31.68 -9.90 8.03
N ALA A 63 -32.35 -8.90 8.59
CA ALA A 63 -31.74 -7.95 9.53
C ALA A 63 -31.34 -8.73 10.79
N ALA A 64 -30.21 -9.41 10.73
CA ALA A 64 -29.50 -9.82 11.92
C ALA A 64 -28.98 -8.52 12.56
N GLN A 65 -29.34 -8.29 13.81
CA GLN A 65 -28.63 -7.35 14.68
C GLN A 65 -27.21 -7.89 14.86
N GLY A 66 -26.38 -7.72 13.82
CA GLY A 66 -24.99 -8.11 13.78
C GLY A 66 -24.19 -7.17 14.66
N THR A 67 -23.26 -7.72 15.43
CA THR A 67 -22.28 -6.94 16.19
C THR A 67 -21.64 -5.90 15.27
N GLU A 68 -21.74 -4.61 15.63
CA GLU A 68 -21.15 -3.50 14.86
C GLU A 68 -19.62 -3.65 14.68
N HIS A 69 -19.00 -4.52 15.49
CA HIS A 69 -17.57 -4.80 15.52
C HIS A 69 -17.32 -6.29 15.78
N GLU A 70 -16.54 -6.90 14.90
CA GLU A 70 -16.00 -8.26 15.05
C GLU A 70 -14.47 -8.19 15.16
N ALA A 71 -13.89 -9.01 16.03
CA ALA A 71 -12.45 -9.13 16.23
C ALA A 71 -12.03 -10.60 16.17
N ASP A 72 -11.06 -10.89 15.31
CA ASP A 72 -10.52 -12.24 15.15
C ASP A 72 -9.58 -12.62 16.31
N ALA A 73 -9.14 -13.88 16.35
CA ALA A 73 -8.09 -14.29 17.26
C ALA A 73 -6.73 -13.66 16.88
N TRP A 74 -5.85 -13.51 17.88
CA TRP A 74 -4.48 -13.11 17.62
C TRP A 74 -3.74 -14.19 16.80
N TYR A 75 -2.92 -13.74 15.86
CA TYR A 75 -1.97 -14.57 15.13
C TYR A 75 -0.61 -13.88 15.06
N ALA A 76 0.45 -14.64 14.79
CA ALA A 76 1.82 -14.15 14.86
C ALA A 76 2.51 -14.17 13.49
N VAL A 77 3.38 -13.19 13.29
CA VAL A 77 4.46 -13.21 12.30
C VAL A 77 5.77 -12.91 13.04
N PRO A 78 6.96 -13.15 12.47
CA PRO A 78 8.22 -12.90 13.16
C PRO A 78 8.30 -11.49 13.79
N GLY A 79 8.32 -11.44 15.13
CA GLY A 79 8.44 -10.21 15.92
C GLY A 79 7.15 -9.39 16.13
N LEU A 80 6.01 -9.79 15.58
CA LEU A 80 4.73 -9.07 15.74
C LEU A 80 3.58 -10.03 16.07
N SER A 81 2.61 -9.53 16.82
CA SER A 81 1.30 -10.15 16.99
C SER A 81 0.23 -9.26 16.38
N LEU A 82 -0.69 -9.88 15.64
CA LEU A 82 -1.67 -9.21 14.80
C LEU A 82 -3.07 -9.72 15.12
N ARG A 83 -4.06 -8.84 15.02
CA ARG A 83 -5.47 -9.18 15.12
C ARG A 83 -6.26 -8.37 14.12
N ASP A 84 -7.16 -9.04 13.43
CA ASP A 84 -7.99 -8.44 12.40
C ASP A 84 -9.33 -8.00 13.01
N HIS A 85 -9.83 -6.85 12.56
CA HIS A 85 -11.09 -6.26 13.00
C HIS A 85 -11.96 -5.91 11.79
N ARG A 86 -13.27 -6.10 11.94
CA ARG A 86 -14.27 -5.72 10.95
C ARG A 86 -15.35 -4.89 11.63
N PHE A 87 -15.64 -3.73 11.04
CA PHE A 87 -16.65 -2.81 11.54
C PHE A 87 -17.74 -2.65 10.49
N ALA A 88 -18.99 -2.78 10.90
CA ALA A 88 -20.12 -2.37 10.08
C ALA A 88 -20.34 -0.86 10.29
N VAL A 89 -20.05 -0.05 9.28
CA VAL A 89 -20.17 1.41 9.35
C VAL A 89 -21.20 1.90 8.33
N PRO A 90 -21.84 3.06 8.57
CA PRO A 90 -22.71 3.66 7.56
C PRO A 90 -21.96 3.98 6.26
N LEU A 91 -22.57 3.65 5.13
CA LEU A 91 -22.14 4.14 3.83
C LEU A 91 -22.19 5.68 3.85
N ASP A 92 -23.33 6.22 4.28
CA ASP A 92 -23.54 7.64 4.50
C ASP A 92 -23.67 7.98 6.00
N HIS A 93 -22.62 8.61 6.53
CA HIS A 93 -22.62 9.10 7.91
C HIS A 93 -23.59 10.26 8.16
N SER A 94 -24.20 10.86 7.13
CA SER A 94 -25.27 11.86 7.31
C SER A 94 -26.61 11.24 7.70
N SER A 95 -26.80 9.95 7.42
CA SER A 95 -28.05 9.21 7.64
C SER A 95 -27.77 7.82 8.24
N PRO A 96 -27.13 7.73 9.42
CA PRO A 96 -26.58 6.49 9.97
C PRO A 96 -27.64 5.42 10.29
N GLU A 97 -28.87 5.81 10.60
CA GLU A 97 -29.93 4.87 11.01
C GLU A 97 -30.77 4.31 9.85
N ARG A 98 -30.67 4.91 8.67
CA ARG A 98 -31.56 4.62 7.51
C ARG A 98 -30.80 4.22 6.25
N GLY A 99 -29.47 4.26 6.30
CA GLY A 99 -28.60 4.02 5.16
C GLY A 99 -28.05 2.60 5.09
N ASP A 100 -27.54 2.26 3.91
CA ASP A 100 -26.76 1.03 3.71
C ASP A 100 -25.49 1.06 4.59
N THR A 101 -25.02 -0.13 4.97
CA THR A 101 -23.75 -0.28 5.68
C THR A 101 -22.67 -0.85 4.76
N ILE A 102 -21.43 -0.50 5.06
CA ILE A 102 -20.24 -1.10 4.46
C ILE A 102 -19.37 -1.72 5.56
N THR A 103 -18.53 -2.67 5.18
CA THR A 103 -17.52 -3.20 6.09
C THR A 103 -16.25 -2.37 5.97
N VAL A 104 -15.71 -1.93 7.10
CA VAL A 104 -14.37 -1.36 7.21
C VAL A 104 -13.48 -2.30 8.00
N PHE A 105 -12.35 -2.65 7.41
CA PHE A 105 -11.34 -3.52 7.98
C PHE A 105 -10.22 -2.71 8.61
N ALA A 106 -9.80 -3.12 9.80
CA ALA A 106 -8.60 -2.62 10.43
C ALA A 106 -7.80 -3.78 11.01
N ARG A 107 -6.47 -3.69 10.93
CA ARG A 107 -5.57 -4.66 11.51
C ARG A 107 -4.81 -4.03 12.66
N GLU A 108 -4.97 -4.60 13.83
CA GLU A 108 -4.26 -4.24 15.03
C GLU A 108 -2.92 -4.99 15.08
N VAL A 109 -1.84 -4.27 15.38
CA VAL A 109 -0.47 -4.80 15.38
C VAL A 109 0.26 -4.32 16.62
N VAL A 110 0.86 -5.27 17.34
CA VAL A 110 1.74 -5.02 18.48
C VAL A 110 3.04 -5.81 18.32
N ALA A 111 4.07 -5.43 19.06
CA ALA A 111 5.23 -6.29 19.21
C ALA A 111 4.82 -7.61 19.87
N ALA A 112 5.41 -8.73 19.45
CA ALA A 112 5.12 -10.04 20.03
C ALA A 112 5.27 -10.02 21.57
N GLY A 113 4.30 -10.57 22.30
CA GLY A 113 4.27 -10.56 23.76
C GLY A 113 3.67 -9.28 24.38
N LYS A 114 3.16 -8.34 23.57
CA LYS A 114 2.50 -7.11 24.04
C LYS A 114 0.98 -7.08 23.79
N GLU A 115 0.35 -8.21 23.49
CA GLU A 115 -1.07 -8.35 23.14
C GLU A 115 -2.00 -7.77 24.19
N TYR A 116 -1.65 -7.99 25.46
CA TYR A 116 -2.44 -7.60 26.64
C TYR A 116 -1.82 -6.43 27.41
N ILE A 117 -0.76 -5.82 26.89
CA ILE A 117 -0.14 -4.64 27.50
C ILE A 117 -0.91 -3.39 27.08
N SER A 118 -1.29 -2.56 28.06
CA SER A 118 -1.89 -1.25 27.79
C SER A 118 -0.84 -0.33 27.16
N LEU A 119 -1.07 0.05 25.90
CA LEU A 119 -0.21 0.94 25.12
C LEU A 119 -1.10 1.94 24.36
N PRO A 120 -0.63 3.18 24.11
CA PRO A 120 -1.36 4.13 23.29
C PRO A 120 -1.54 3.61 21.86
N TYR A 121 -2.65 4.02 21.23
CA TYR A 121 -2.95 3.61 19.86
C TYR A 121 -2.34 4.58 18.84
N LEU A 122 -1.88 4.02 17.73
CA LEU A 122 -1.42 4.75 16.56
C LEU A 122 -2.19 4.27 15.33
N LEU A 123 -3.06 5.12 14.78
CA LEU A 123 -3.73 4.87 13.51
C LEU A 123 -2.79 5.19 12.35
N TYR A 124 -2.62 4.24 11.44
CA TYR A 124 -1.93 4.44 10.18
C TYR A 124 -2.92 4.66 9.04
N LEU A 125 -2.76 5.77 8.33
CA LEU A 125 -3.52 6.11 7.13
C LEU A 125 -2.61 5.97 5.91
N GLN A 126 -2.96 5.01 5.06
CA GLN A 126 -2.21 4.66 3.86
C GLN A 126 -2.37 5.71 2.73
N GLY A 127 -1.33 5.82 1.91
CA GLY A 127 -1.30 6.63 0.70
C GLY A 127 -1.93 6.00 -0.53
N GLY A 128 -1.73 6.64 -1.68
CA GLY A 128 -2.38 6.25 -2.94
C GLY A 128 -3.06 7.45 -3.59
N PRO A 129 -4.38 7.67 -3.42
CA PRO A 129 -5.40 6.83 -2.76
C PRO A 129 -5.61 5.46 -3.43
N GLY A 130 -6.48 4.62 -2.86
CA GLY A 130 -6.94 3.37 -3.49
C GLY A 130 -6.11 2.13 -3.16
N PHE A 131 -5.13 2.23 -2.25
CA PHE A 131 -4.37 1.09 -1.75
C PHE A 131 -4.79 0.72 -0.34
N GLU A 132 -4.80 -0.58 -0.05
CA GLU A 132 -4.96 -1.10 1.30
C GLU A 132 -3.75 -0.80 2.18
N SER A 133 -3.94 -0.84 3.50
CA SER A 133 -2.83 -0.74 4.43
C SER A 133 -1.85 -1.93 4.27
N PRO A 134 -0.56 -1.76 4.60
CA PRO A 134 0.43 -2.83 4.48
C PRO A 134 0.02 -4.12 5.17
N ARG A 135 0.42 -5.26 4.59
CA ARG A 135 0.28 -6.59 5.19
C ARG A 135 1.64 -7.07 5.69
N PRO A 136 2.02 -6.75 6.95
CA PRO A 136 3.36 -7.06 7.43
C PRO A 136 3.54 -8.58 7.57
N THR A 137 4.65 -9.08 7.03
CA THR A 137 5.08 -10.48 7.14
C THR A 137 6.11 -10.70 8.24
N GLU A 138 6.64 -9.62 8.83
CA GLU A 138 7.60 -9.62 9.92
C GLU A 138 7.71 -8.20 10.53
N ALA A 139 8.40 -8.09 11.67
CA ALA A 139 8.77 -6.82 12.27
C ALA A 139 9.85 -6.10 11.45
N GLY A 140 9.44 -5.12 10.64
CA GLY A 140 10.34 -4.32 9.81
C GLY A 140 10.07 -2.81 9.83
N GLY A 141 11.07 -2.05 9.39
CA GLY A 141 10.95 -0.61 9.09
C GLY A 141 10.35 0.23 10.22
N TRP A 142 9.48 1.17 9.84
CA TRP A 142 8.81 2.07 10.78
C TRP A 142 7.83 1.33 11.71
N LEU A 143 7.21 0.24 11.23
CA LEU A 143 6.19 -0.49 11.97
C LEU A 143 6.81 -1.15 13.20
N LYS A 144 7.97 -1.81 13.05
CA LYS A 144 8.73 -2.36 14.18
C LYS A 144 8.99 -1.29 15.25
N LYS A 145 9.46 -0.11 14.82
CA LYS A 145 9.75 0.99 15.74
C LYS A 145 8.49 1.53 16.43
N ALA A 146 7.39 1.67 15.71
CA ALA A 146 6.12 2.12 16.28
C ALA A 146 5.59 1.15 17.34
N CYS A 147 5.68 -0.15 17.07
CA CYS A 147 5.23 -1.22 17.97
C CYS A 147 6.07 -1.36 19.25
N GLU A 148 7.20 -0.65 19.38
CA GLU A 148 7.93 -0.56 20.65
C GLU A 148 7.06 0.13 21.72
N ASP A 149 6.34 1.19 21.34
CA ASP A 149 5.63 2.06 22.28
C ASP A 149 4.13 2.22 21.98
N HIS A 150 3.63 1.66 20.88
CA HIS A 150 2.24 1.82 20.43
C HIS A 150 1.60 0.49 20.02
N ARG A 151 0.26 0.47 20.08
CA ARG A 151 -0.58 -0.49 19.36
C ARG A 151 -0.97 0.15 18.04
N VAL A 152 -0.46 -0.39 16.94
CA VAL A 152 -0.66 0.19 15.62
C VAL A 152 -1.95 -0.35 15.01
N VAL A 153 -2.78 0.53 14.47
CA VAL A 153 -4.00 0.20 13.73
C VAL A 153 -3.76 0.51 12.27
N LEU A 154 -3.62 -0.54 11.45
CA LEU A 154 -3.49 -0.47 10.01
C LEU A 154 -4.90 -0.48 9.40
N LEU A 155 -5.39 0.70 8.99
CA LEU A 155 -6.75 0.85 8.48
C LEU A 155 -6.77 0.65 6.96
N ASP A 156 -7.59 -0.27 6.48
CA ASP A 156 -8.01 -0.24 5.09
C ASP A 156 -9.09 0.84 4.98
N GLN A 157 -8.77 1.94 4.33
CA GLN A 157 -9.72 3.02 4.12
C GLN A 157 -10.92 2.49 3.32
N ARG A 158 -12.14 2.98 3.57
CA ARG A 158 -13.35 2.57 2.84
C ARG A 158 -13.08 2.50 1.34
N GLY A 159 -13.48 1.40 0.70
CA GLY A 159 -13.26 1.17 -0.74
C GLY A 159 -11.91 0.54 -1.09
N THR A 160 -11.04 0.24 -0.12
CA THR A 160 -9.72 -0.37 -0.34
C THR A 160 -9.57 -1.70 0.38
N GLY A 161 -8.75 -2.60 -0.17
CA GLY A 161 -8.41 -3.87 0.48
C GLY A 161 -9.60 -4.71 0.91
N LEU A 162 -9.68 -4.97 2.21
CA LEU A 162 -10.73 -5.77 2.84
C LEU A 162 -11.90 -4.90 3.36
N SER A 163 -11.84 -3.58 3.19
CA SER A 163 -12.95 -2.66 3.40
C SER A 163 -13.76 -2.54 2.12
N THR A 164 -15.05 -2.94 2.14
CA THR A 164 -15.96 -3.10 0.98
C THR A 164 -15.39 -2.48 -0.31
N PRO A 165 -14.65 -3.27 -1.12
CA PRO A 165 -13.71 -2.70 -2.08
C PRO A 165 -14.41 -2.12 -3.30
N LEU A 166 -13.89 -0.98 -3.76
CA LEU A 166 -14.27 -0.39 -5.04
C LEU A 166 -13.44 -1.04 -6.15
N THR A 167 -14.13 -1.78 -7.02
CA THR A 167 -13.54 -2.47 -8.17
C THR A 167 -14.33 -2.11 -9.43
N PRO A 168 -13.75 -2.29 -10.64
CA PRO A 168 -14.51 -2.13 -11.88
C PRO A 168 -15.80 -2.98 -11.88
N SER A 169 -15.74 -4.20 -11.35
CA SER A 169 -16.88 -5.11 -11.27
C SER A 169 -17.95 -4.67 -10.26
N SER A 170 -17.57 -4.06 -9.12
CA SER A 170 -18.56 -3.54 -8.17
C SER A 170 -19.21 -2.26 -8.68
N LEU A 171 -18.45 -1.36 -9.30
CA LEU A 171 -18.99 -0.14 -9.91
C LEU A 171 -19.88 -0.45 -11.13
N SER A 172 -19.59 -1.50 -11.91
CA SER A 172 -20.42 -1.88 -13.06
C SER A 172 -21.82 -2.37 -12.67
N GLN A 173 -22.04 -2.73 -11.41
CA GLN A 173 -23.39 -3.06 -10.91
C GLN A 173 -24.28 -1.82 -10.77
N ILE A 174 -23.69 -0.62 -10.70
CA ILE A 174 -24.40 0.65 -10.60
C ILE A 174 -24.69 1.16 -12.01
N LYS A 175 -25.97 1.09 -12.40
CA LYS A 175 -26.43 1.23 -13.79
C LYS A 175 -26.29 2.62 -14.42
N SER A 176 -26.08 3.67 -13.63
CA SER A 176 -26.02 5.06 -14.11
C SER A 176 -24.72 5.74 -13.65
N PRO A 177 -24.01 6.48 -14.54
CA PRO A 177 -22.86 7.29 -14.14
C PRO A 177 -23.17 8.29 -13.03
N ALA A 178 -24.38 8.88 -13.02
CA ALA A 178 -24.80 9.78 -11.94
C ALA A 178 -24.85 9.04 -10.59
N ASN A 179 -25.41 7.83 -10.58
CA ASN A 179 -25.47 7.01 -9.36
C ASN A 179 -24.08 6.52 -8.93
N GLN A 180 -23.18 6.25 -9.88
CA GLN A 180 -21.78 5.94 -9.56
C GLN A 180 -21.10 7.12 -8.87
N VAL A 181 -21.33 8.34 -9.35
CA VAL A 181 -20.78 9.55 -8.73
C VAL A 181 -21.36 9.75 -7.33
N GLU A 182 -22.67 9.64 -7.14
CA GLU A 182 -23.29 9.75 -5.80
C GLU A 182 -22.72 8.69 -4.85
N TYR A 183 -22.59 7.45 -5.30
CA TYR A 183 -21.99 6.39 -4.50
C TYR A 183 -20.53 6.70 -4.13
N LEU A 184 -19.71 7.12 -5.10
CA LEU A 184 -18.29 7.43 -4.92
C LEU A 184 -18.03 8.63 -4.00
N LYS A 185 -18.98 9.58 -3.88
CA LYS A 185 -18.87 10.68 -2.90
C LYS A 185 -18.76 10.18 -1.46
N HIS A 186 -19.30 9.00 -1.17
CA HIS A 186 -19.20 8.42 0.16
C HIS A 186 -17.79 7.88 0.48
N PHE A 187 -16.88 7.77 -0.48
CA PHE A 187 -15.54 7.19 -0.30
C PHE A 187 -14.42 8.23 -0.12
N ARG A 188 -14.80 9.48 0.12
CA ARG A 188 -13.87 10.60 0.31
C ARG A 188 -13.27 10.67 1.72
N ALA A 189 -12.23 11.50 1.86
CA ALA A 189 -11.49 11.71 3.10
C ALA A 189 -12.37 12.09 4.30
N ASP A 190 -13.44 12.86 4.08
CA ASP A 190 -14.39 13.24 5.13
C ASP A 190 -15.05 12.01 5.78
N ASN A 191 -15.48 11.02 4.98
CA ASN A 191 -16.06 9.81 5.55
C ASN A 191 -15.00 8.80 6.03
N ILE A 192 -13.79 8.80 5.47
CA ILE A 192 -12.65 8.04 6.03
C ILE A 192 -12.36 8.50 7.47
N VAL A 193 -12.40 9.81 7.73
CA VAL A 193 -12.22 10.37 9.08
C VAL A 193 -13.36 9.93 10.01
N LYS A 194 -14.61 9.94 9.53
CA LYS A 194 -15.74 9.47 10.33
C LYS A 194 -15.66 7.98 10.64
N ASP A 195 -15.16 7.15 9.73
CA ASP A 195 -14.87 5.74 10.02
C ASP A 195 -13.79 5.60 11.08
N ALA A 196 -12.75 6.42 10.99
CA ALA A 196 -11.67 6.41 11.97
C ALA A 196 -12.20 6.76 13.37
N GLU A 197 -13.05 7.78 13.52
CA GLU A 197 -13.71 8.10 14.79
C GLU A 197 -14.66 6.99 15.25
N PHE A 198 -15.47 6.43 14.34
CA PHE A 198 -16.37 5.31 14.64
C PHE A 198 -15.61 4.11 15.22
N ILE A 199 -14.45 3.81 14.64
CA ILE A 199 -13.53 2.75 15.09
C ILE A 199 -12.87 3.13 16.41
N ARG A 200 -12.37 4.36 16.54
CA ARG A 200 -11.62 4.82 17.73
C ARG A 200 -12.45 4.66 18.99
N VAL A 201 -13.71 5.07 18.98
CA VAL A 201 -14.58 4.99 20.17
C VAL A 201 -14.94 3.57 20.57
N ARG A 202 -14.83 2.60 19.65
CA ARG A 202 -15.12 1.16 19.89
C ARG A 202 -13.86 0.36 20.22
N LEU A 203 -12.73 0.72 19.63
CA LEU A 203 -11.48 -0.04 19.73
C LEU A 203 -10.56 0.47 20.84
N VAL A 204 -10.51 1.79 21.08
CA VAL A 204 -9.60 2.39 22.04
C VAL A 204 -10.27 2.45 23.42
N PRO A 205 -9.63 1.92 24.49
CA PRO A 205 -10.16 1.99 25.84
C PRO A 205 -10.50 3.43 26.25
N ASP A 206 -11.68 3.60 26.84
CA ASP A 206 -12.27 4.88 27.26
C ASP A 206 -12.39 5.92 26.12
N ALA A 207 -12.40 5.47 24.86
CA ALA A 207 -12.38 6.34 23.69
C ALA A 207 -11.29 7.43 23.80
N LYS A 208 -10.09 7.06 24.26
CA LYS A 208 -8.97 8.00 24.37
C LYS A 208 -8.52 8.51 22.98
N PRO A 209 -7.96 9.73 22.91
CA PRO A 209 -7.36 10.22 21.67
C PRO A 209 -6.17 9.35 21.25
N TRP A 210 -6.05 9.08 19.95
CA TRP A 210 -4.93 8.31 19.38
C TRP A 210 -3.97 9.18 18.58
N THR A 211 -2.78 8.67 18.30
CA THR A 211 -1.86 9.29 17.36
C THR A 211 -2.20 8.85 15.94
N VAL A 212 -2.15 9.75 14.96
CA VAL A 212 -2.33 9.42 13.54
C VAL A 212 -0.99 9.55 12.81
N LEU A 213 -0.67 8.57 11.97
CA LEU A 213 0.42 8.60 11.01
C LEU A 213 -0.15 8.56 9.59
N GLY A 214 -0.06 9.68 8.87
CA GLY A 214 -0.55 9.82 7.50
C GLY A 214 0.59 9.76 6.48
N GLN A 215 0.51 8.81 5.54
CA GLN A 215 1.47 8.66 4.45
C GLN A 215 0.85 9.05 3.12
N SER A 216 1.48 9.97 2.37
CA SER A 216 0.98 10.42 1.05
C SER A 216 -0.51 10.80 1.12
N TYR A 217 -1.43 10.20 0.35
CA TYR A 217 -2.87 10.48 0.48
C TYR A 217 -3.40 10.35 1.92
N GLY A 218 -2.86 9.44 2.74
CA GLY A 218 -3.18 9.36 4.15
C GLY A 218 -2.81 10.62 4.95
N GLY A 219 -1.85 11.41 4.48
CA GLY A 219 -1.58 12.77 4.95
C GLY A 219 -2.71 13.75 4.65
N PHE A 220 -3.37 13.65 3.48
CA PHE A 220 -4.57 14.45 3.17
C PHE A 220 -5.67 14.07 4.16
N CYS A 221 -5.91 12.78 4.36
CA CYS A 221 -6.88 12.31 5.36
C CYS A 221 -6.52 12.80 6.78
N ALA A 222 -5.25 12.78 7.17
CA ALA A 222 -4.81 13.24 8.48
C ALA A 222 -5.04 14.74 8.69
N VAL A 223 -4.83 15.57 7.65
CA VAL A 223 -5.16 17.00 7.71
C VAL A 223 -6.68 17.22 7.73
N THR A 224 -7.47 16.44 6.98
CA THR A 224 -8.94 16.45 7.09
C THR A 224 -9.38 16.08 8.51
N TYR A 225 -8.71 15.12 9.16
CA TYR A 225 -9.01 14.70 10.53
C TYR A 225 -8.81 15.86 11.52
N LEU A 226 -7.70 16.60 11.41
CA LEU A 226 -7.45 17.79 12.21
C LEU A 226 -8.55 18.85 12.09
N SER A 227 -9.20 18.94 10.92
CA SER A 227 -10.29 19.89 10.70
C SER A 227 -11.66 19.40 11.19
N PHE A 228 -11.92 18.08 11.15
CA PHE A 228 -13.27 17.53 11.34
C PHE A 228 -13.48 16.90 12.72
N ALA A 229 -12.44 16.32 13.34
CA ALA A 229 -12.53 15.66 14.63
C ALA A 229 -11.20 15.77 15.43
N PRO A 230 -10.69 16.99 15.69
CA PRO A 230 -9.41 17.19 16.38
C PRO A 230 -9.38 16.63 17.80
N GLU A 231 -10.51 16.52 18.49
CA GLU A 231 -10.65 15.97 19.83
C GLU A 231 -10.29 14.48 19.93
N GLY A 232 -10.43 13.74 18.82
CA GLY A 232 -10.00 12.35 18.72
C GLY A 232 -8.49 12.17 18.59
N LEU A 233 -7.73 13.27 18.47
CA LEU A 233 -6.32 13.24 18.10
C LEU A 233 -5.40 13.67 19.25
N LYS A 234 -4.47 12.80 19.62
CA LYS A 234 -3.36 13.13 20.51
C LYS A 234 -2.25 13.86 19.77
N SER A 235 -1.91 13.38 18.57
CA SER A 235 -0.87 13.96 17.71
C SER A 235 -1.02 13.47 16.27
N VAL A 236 -0.53 14.25 15.31
CA VAL A 236 -0.52 13.88 13.89
C VAL A 236 0.91 13.92 13.35
N LEU A 237 1.32 12.80 12.75
CA LEU A 237 2.61 12.59 12.10
C LEU A 237 2.36 12.49 10.59
N LEU A 238 3.06 13.32 9.81
CA LEU A 238 2.91 13.35 8.35
C LEU A 238 4.18 12.87 7.67
N THR A 239 4.04 11.89 6.78
CA THR A 239 5.12 11.40 5.89
C THR A 239 4.73 11.68 4.44
N GLY A 240 4.63 12.99 4.13
CA GLY A 240 4.16 13.50 2.84
C GLY A 240 2.64 13.64 2.76
N GLY A 241 2.17 14.26 1.66
CA GLY A 241 0.75 14.45 1.37
C GLY A 241 0.10 15.56 2.17
N LEU A 242 0.50 16.80 1.89
CA LEU A 242 -0.20 17.98 2.38
C LEU A 242 -1.21 18.41 1.32
N PRO A 243 -2.49 18.65 1.69
CA PRO A 243 -3.45 19.25 0.77
C PRO A 243 -3.01 20.68 0.41
N PRO A 244 -3.33 21.14 -0.82
CA PRO A 244 -3.05 22.52 -1.21
C PRO A 244 -3.79 23.50 -0.29
N LEU A 245 -3.12 24.62 0.04
CA LEU A 245 -3.67 25.69 0.87
C LEU A 245 -4.14 26.84 -0.03
N GLY A 246 -5.29 27.44 0.29
CA GLY A 246 -5.81 28.61 -0.40
C GLY A 246 -6.76 28.25 -1.55
N GLU A 247 -6.45 28.75 -2.75
CA GLU A 247 -7.34 28.69 -3.91
C GLU A 247 -7.71 27.25 -4.33
N PRO A 248 -8.92 27.04 -4.89
CA PRO A 248 -9.33 25.75 -5.42
C PRO A 248 -8.30 25.15 -6.37
N CYS A 249 -7.72 24.02 -5.97
CA CYS A 249 -6.70 23.32 -6.73
C CYS A 249 -7.31 22.07 -7.36
N THR A 250 -7.33 22.03 -8.70
CA THR A 250 -7.83 20.86 -9.42
C THR A 250 -6.76 19.75 -9.48
N ALA A 251 -7.19 18.51 -9.70
CA ALA A 251 -6.25 17.41 -9.94
C ALA A 251 -5.30 17.72 -11.12
N ASP A 252 -5.80 18.35 -12.18
CA ASP A 252 -5.01 18.75 -13.35
C ASP A 252 -3.91 19.75 -12.97
N THR A 253 -4.20 20.72 -12.10
CA THR A 253 -3.21 21.66 -11.55
C THR A 253 -2.07 20.92 -10.84
N VAL A 254 -2.41 19.95 -10.00
CA VAL A 254 -1.43 19.12 -9.28
C VAL A 254 -0.59 18.30 -10.25
N TYR A 255 -1.21 17.65 -11.24
CA TYR A 255 -0.48 16.84 -12.23
C TYR A 255 0.47 17.68 -13.08
N ARG A 256 0.04 18.86 -13.55
CA ARG A 256 0.90 19.77 -14.32
C ARG A 256 2.13 20.20 -13.52
N ALA A 257 1.96 20.49 -12.23
CA ALA A 257 3.08 20.82 -11.36
C ALA A 257 4.08 19.65 -11.23
N CYS A 258 3.58 18.41 -11.19
CA CYS A 258 4.40 17.21 -11.10
C CYS A 258 5.15 16.87 -12.39
N PHE A 259 4.65 17.24 -13.58
CA PHE A 259 5.29 16.90 -14.86
C PHE A 259 6.74 17.38 -14.96
N LYS A 260 7.03 18.60 -14.47
CA LYS A 260 8.40 19.13 -14.45
C LYS A 260 9.33 18.26 -13.60
N GLN A 261 8.85 17.78 -12.46
CA GLN A 261 9.63 16.92 -11.57
C GLN A 261 9.86 15.54 -12.20
N VAL A 262 8.84 14.96 -12.82
CA VAL A 262 8.96 13.68 -13.54
C VAL A 262 9.97 13.80 -14.68
N GLN A 263 9.93 14.88 -15.46
CA GLN A 263 10.89 15.12 -16.53
C GLN A 263 12.32 15.19 -15.99
N GLN A 264 12.56 15.97 -14.92
CA GLN A 264 13.87 16.07 -14.29
C GLN A 264 14.38 14.72 -13.76
N GLN A 265 13.50 13.88 -13.21
CA GLN A 265 13.90 12.56 -12.74
C GLN A 265 14.24 11.60 -13.90
N ASN A 266 13.52 11.69 -15.03
CA ASN A 266 13.88 10.96 -16.25
C ASN A 266 15.24 11.40 -16.79
N GLU A 267 15.49 12.70 -16.89
CA GLU A 267 16.78 13.25 -17.34
C GLU A 267 17.94 12.78 -16.46
N LYS A 268 17.76 12.81 -15.13
CA LYS A 268 18.77 12.29 -14.19
C LYS A 268 19.01 10.79 -14.36
N TYR A 269 17.95 10.00 -14.57
CA TYR A 269 18.05 8.57 -14.78
C TYR A 269 18.85 8.24 -16.04
N TYR A 270 18.49 8.82 -17.18
CA TYR A 270 19.19 8.58 -18.45
C TYR A 270 20.60 9.18 -18.49
N LYS A 271 20.85 10.27 -17.76
CA LYS A 271 22.22 10.77 -17.57
C LYS A 271 23.10 9.76 -16.82
N ARG A 272 22.52 9.02 -15.87
CA ARG A 272 23.23 8.00 -15.08
C ARG A 272 23.41 6.69 -15.85
N TYR A 273 22.41 6.29 -16.64
CA TYR A 273 22.41 5.05 -17.43
C TYR A 273 22.05 5.35 -18.90
N PRO A 274 22.95 5.97 -19.67
CA PRO A 274 22.68 6.34 -21.07
C PRO A 274 22.36 5.13 -21.97
N GLN A 275 22.91 3.96 -21.65
CA GLN A 275 22.64 2.71 -22.35
C GLN A 275 21.17 2.26 -22.26
N ASP A 276 20.45 2.65 -21.20
CA ASP A 276 19.07 2.24 -20.99
C ASP A 276 18.11 2.94 -21.98
N ILE A 277 18.51 4.08 -22.57
CA ILE A 277 17.72 4.79 -23.60
C ILE A 277 17.41 3.85 -24.77
N GLN A 278 18.45 3.19 -25.30
CA GLN A 278 18.29 2.30 -26.45
C GLN A 278 17.41 1.10 -26.08
N VAL A 279 17.62 0.52 -24.90
CA VAL A 279 16.82 -0.62 -24.41
C VAL A 279 15.34 -0.25 -24.30
N VAL A 280 15.03 0.90 -23.68
CA VAL A 280 13.65 1.36 -23.52
C VAL A 280 13.00 1.63 -24.90
N HIS A 281 13.72 2.25 -25.83
CA HIS A 281 13.22 2.47 -27.20
C HIS A 281 12.91 1.16 -27.94
N GLU A 282 13.79 0.16 -27.83
CA GLU A 282 13.60 -1.15 -28.45
C GLU A 282 12.37 -1.86 -27.86
N VAL A 283 12.20 -1.85 -26.53
CA VAL A 283 11.03 -2.44 -25.86
C VAL A 283 9.75 -1.71 -26.27
N ILE A 284 9.73 -0.37 -26.26
CA ILE A 284 8.55 0.40 -26.67
C ILE A 284 8.17 0.12 -28.12
N ARG A 285 9.16 0.04 -29.02
CA ARG A 285 8.94 -0.28 -30.43
C ARG A 285 8.30 -1.66 -30.56
N TYR A 286 8.90 -2.67 -29.94
CA TYR A 286 8.38 -4.04 -29.95
C TYR A 286 6.95 -4.12 -29.42
N LEU A 287 6.66 -3.47 -28.27
CA LEU A 287 5.31 -3.44 -27.71
C LEU A 287 4.30 -2.72 -28.62
N SER A 288 4.72 -1.69 -29.36
CA SER A 288 3.84 -0.95 -30.28
C SER A 288 3.55 -1.73 -31.56
N GLU A 289 4.53 -2.48 -32.07
CA GLU A 289 4.44 -3.29 -33.29
C GLU A 289 3.77 -4.66 -33.04
N SER A 290 3.71 -5.09 -31.77
CA SER A 290 3.03 -6.32 -31.38
C SER A 290 1.53 -6.25 -31.67
N GLU A 291 0.97 -7.37 -32.12
CA GLU A 291 -0.46 -7.49 -32.42
C GLU A 291 -1.35 -7.07 -31.24
N GLY A 292 -2.24 -6.12 -31.48
CA GLY A 292 -3.10 -5.53 -30.45
C GLY A 292 -2.42 -4.49 -29.55
N GLY A 293 -1.26 -3.95 -29.95
CA GLY A 293 -0.59 -2.81 -29.29
C GLY A 293 0.04 -3.15 -27.94
N GLY A 294 0.46 -4.41 -27.76
CA GLY A 294 1.16 -4.88 -26.57
C GLY A 294 1.18 -6.39 -26.47
N VAL A 295 1.87 -6.92 -25.45
CA VAL A 295 2.09 -8.36 -25.24
C VAL A 295 1.22 -8.88 -24.11
N LEU A 296 0.61 -10.06 -24.27
CA LEU A 296 -0.17 -10.69 -23.20
C LEU A 296 0.74 -11.15 -22.06
N LEU A 297 0.36 -10.82 -20.84
CA LEU A 297 1.04 -11.25 -19.62
C LEU A 297 0.42 -12.56 -19.11
N PRO A 298 1.20 -13.44 -18.46
CA PRO A 298 0.68 -14.67 -17.85
C PRO A 298 -0.45 -14.43 -16.83
N SER A 299 -0.49 -13.24 -16.23
CA SER A 299 -1.54 -12.81 -15.30
C SER A 299 -2.85 -12.39 -15.98
N GLY A 300 -2.95 -12.47 -17.30
CA GLY A 300 -4.15 -12.11 -18.08
C GLY A 300 -4.22 -10.63 -18.49
N GLY A 301 -3.25 -9.80 -18.08
CA GLY A 301 -3.13 -8.41 -18.53
C GLY A 301 -2.41 -8.29 -19.88
N ARG A 302 -2.31 -7.06 -20.42
CA ARG A 302 -1.51 -6.77 -21.62
C ARG A 302 -0.47 -5.71 -21.31
N LEU A 303 0.82 -6.03 -21.44
CA LEU A 303 1.89 -5.05 -21.33
C LEU A 303 1.90 -4.17 -22.59
N THR A 304 1.45 -2.93 -22.45
CA THR A 304 1.48 -1.91 -23.49
C THR A 304 2.64 -0.93 -23.26
N PRO A 305 3.02 -0.09 -24.24
CA PRO A 305 3.99 0.98 -24.01
C PRO A 305 3.61 1.90 -22.84
N LYS A 306 2.31 2.21 -22.70
CA LYS A 306 1.79 3.04 -21.59
C LYS A 306 1.97 2.35 -20.24
N MET A 307 1.76 1.03 -20.17
CA MET A 307 1.99 0.28 -18.93
C MET A 307 3.47 0.19 -18.57
N LEU A 308 4.36 0.08 -19.57
CA LEU A 308 5.80 0.14 -19.33
C LEU A 308 6.21 1.48 -18.71
N GLN A 309 5.64 2.60 -19.18
CA GLN A 309 5.89 3.93 -18.63
C GLN A 309 5.47 4.05 -17.15
N CYS A 310 4.50 3.25 -16.70
CA CYS A 310 4.12 3.21 -15.29
C CYS A 310 5.22 2.67 -14.35
N LEU A 311 6.28 2.02 -14.87
CA LEU A 311 7.46 1.66 -14.07
C LEU A 311 8.12 2.90 -13.43
N GLY A 312 7.94 4.08 -14.01
CA GLY A 312 8.36 5.33 -13.40
C GLY A 312 7.78 5.54 -12.00
N LEU A 313 6.55 5.09 -11.73
CA LEU A 313 5.92 5.22 -10.40
C LEU A 313 6.61 4.43 -9.31
N SER A 314 7.26 3.30 -9.63
CA SER A 314 7.93 2.45 -8.64
C SER A 314 9.45 2.66 -8.57
N GLY A 315 10.00 3.42 -9.53
CA GLY A 315 11.43 3.72 -9.62
C GLY A 315 11.75 5.19 -9.38
N LEU A 316 11.20 6.10 -10.19
CA LEU A 316 11.60 7.51 -10.17
C LEU A 316 11.11 8.19 -8.89
N GLY A 317 12.04 8.74 -8.11
CA GLY A 317 11.74 9.43 -6.84
C GLY A 317 11.77 8.52 -5.60
N PHE A 318 12.07 7.23 -5.75
CA PHE A 318 12.26 6.30 -4.64
C PHE A 318 13.74 5.98 -4.41
N GLY A 319 14.09 5.71 -3.15
CA GLY A 319 15.45 5.28 -2.78
C GLY A 319 15.84 3.98 -3.49
N GLY A 320 16.98 3.98 -4.19
CA GLY A 320 17.44 2.83 -4.98
C GLY A 320 16.58 2.52 -6.22
N GLY A 321 15.67 3.43 -6.60
CA GLY A 321 14.74 3.20 -7.71
C GLY A 321 15.40 3.27 -9.08
N PHE A 322 16.44 4.10 -9.25
CA PHE A 322 17.20 4.17 -10.51
C PHE A 322 17.94 2.87 -10.78
N GLU A 323 18.59 2.31 -9.77
CA GLU A 323 19.28 1.02 -9.83
C GLU A 323 18.30 -0.11 -10.14
N ARG A 324 17.10 -0.11 -9.53
CA ARG A 324 16.06 -1.10 -9.85
C ARG A 324 15.60 -1.02 -11.31
N LEU A 325 15.35 0.19 -11.82
CA LEU A 325 14.99 0.38 -13.24
C LEU A 325 16.14 -0.07 -14.15
N HIS A 326 17.37 0.27 -13.80
CA HIS A 326 18.55 -0.14 -14.56
C HIS A 326 18.73 -1.65 -14.57
N TYR A 327 18.53 -2.35 -13.44
CA TYR A 327 18.59 -3.80 -13.41
C TYR A 327 17.47 -4.43 -14.25
N LEU A 328 16.27 -3.87 -14.25
CA LEU A 328 15.20 -4.31 -15.16
C LEU A 328 15.61 -4.16 -16.63
N ALA A 329 16.24 -3.05 -17.01
CA ALA A 329 16.76 -2.84 -18.37
C ALA A 329 17.97 -3.75 -18.68
N GLY A 330 18.83 -4.01 -17.69
CA GLY A 330 20.07 -4.78 -17.78
C GLY A 330 19.90 -6.29 -17.67
N LEU A 331 18.69 -6.80 -17.37
CA LEU A 331 18.38 -8.23 -17.28
C LEU A 331 18.49 -9.00 -18.61
N ARG A 332 19.09 -8.41 -19.66
CA ARG A 332 19.66 -9.15 -20.80
C ARG A 332 20.61 -10.29 -20.38
N GLY A 333 21.22 -10.22 -19.18
CA GLY A 333 22.22 -11.21 -18.72
C GLY A 333 21.80 -12.20 -17.62
N CYS A 334 20.67 -11.99 -16.93
CA CYS A 334 20.31 -12.80 -15.74
C CYS A 334 18.84 -13.22 -15.75
N GLY A 335 18.39 -14.02 -16.72
CA GLY A 335 17.28 -15.00 -16.63
C GLY A 335 15.98 -14.73 -15.82
N ILE A 336 15.64 -13.50 -15.44
CA ILE A 336 14.50 -13.16 -14.57
C ILE A 336 13.55 -12.14 -15.23
N LEU A 337 13.93 -11.56 -16.37
CA LEU A 337 12.98 -10.95 -17.32
C LEU A 337 12.91 -11.83 -18.58
N TYR A 338 12.38 -13.04 -18.43
CA TYR A 338 11.87 -13.79 -19.58
C TYR A 338 10.51 -13.19 -19.97
N LEU A 339 10.51 -12.11 -20.75
CA LEU A 339 9.45 -11.86 -21.71
C LEU A 339 9.85 -12.58 -22.99
N SER A 340 9.09 -13.63 -23.33
CA SER A 340 9.40 -14.56 -24.41
C SER A 340 9.51 -13.85 -25.76
N LEU A 341 10.73 -13.77 -26.29
CA LEU A 341 11.02 -13.59 -27.72
C LEU A 341 11.31 -14.97 -28.33
N GLU A 342 10.68 -15.21 -29.48
CA GLU A 342 10.86 -16.30 -30.47
C GLU A 342 10.37 -17.74 -30.20
N LEU A 343 9.36 -18.14 -31.00
CA LEU A 343 9.21 -19.37 -31.83
C LEU A 343 7.75 -19.35 -32.38
N LYS A 344 7.46 -19.28 -33.68
CA LYS A 344 7.95 -20.11 -34.80
C LYS A 344 7.91 -19.34 -36.14
N ARG A 345 8.95 -19.56 -36.95
CA ARG A 345 8.83 -19.61 -38.42
C ARG A 345 8.03 -20.85 -38.81
N GLY A 346 7.10 -20.68 -39.74
CA GLY A 346 6.24 -21.69 -40.34
C GLY A 346 5.07 -20.99 -40.99
#